data_AF-A0A958NR07-F1
#
_entry.id   AF-A0A958NR07-F1
#
_cell.length_a   1.000
_cell.length_b   1.000
_cell.length_c   1.000
_cell.angle_alpha   90.00
_cell.angle_beta   90.00
_cell.angle_gamma   90.00
#
_symmetry.space_group_name_H-M   'P 1'
#
loop_
_entity.id
_entity.type
_entity.pdbx_description
1 polymer ?
#
loop_
_entity_poly.entity_id
_entity_poly.type
_entity_poly.pdbx_seq_one_letter_code
_entity_poly.pdbx_strand_id
1 'polypeptide(L)' 'MSSINAPAWVPGIDFSDHLNYWKYGYDAVMITNTAFYRNKNYHEPTDTPETLDYERMAQVVEGVYFAVTNLK' A
#
# COMPACT_ATOMS: atom_id res chain seq x y z
N MET A 1 -12.96 0.30 -10.91
CA MET A 1 -11.84 -0.24 -11.71
C MET A 1 -10.65 -0.24 -10.76
N SER A 2 -10.22 -1.42 -10.33
CA SER A 2 -9.39 -1.58 -9.13
C SER A 2 -8.03 -2.11 -9.54
N SER A 3 -7.03 -1.23 -9.65
CA SER A 3 -5.68 -1.64 -10.04
C SER A 3 -4.94 -2.20 -8.83
N ILE A 4 -4.68 -3.50 -8.86
CA ILE A 4 -3.67 -4.17 -8.05
C ILE A 4 -2.62 -4.69 -9.04
N ASN A 5 -1.35 -4.28 -8.86
CA ASN A 5 -0.22 -4.81 -9.63
C ASN A 5 0.28 -6.18 -9.08
N ALA A 6 -0.57 -6.90 -8.37
CA ALA A 6 -0.28 -8.18 -7.74
C ALA A 6 -1.38 -9.22 -8.04
N PRO A 7 -1.11 -10.53 -7.94
CA PRO A 7 -2.10 -11.52 -8.32
C PRO A 7 -3.20 -11.61 -7.25
N ALA A 8 -4.42 -11.16 -7.54
CA ALA A 8 -5.54 -11.10 -6.57
C ALA A 8 -5.90 -12.42 -5.86
N TRP A 9 -5.35 -13.56 -6.31
CA TRP A 9 -5.50 -14.86 -5.67
C TRP A 9 -4.58 -15.09 -4.46
N VAL A 10 -3.57 -14.23 -4.22
CA VAL A 10 -2.76 -14.32 -3.00
C VAL A 10 -3.57 -13.75 -1.84
N PRO A 11 -3.91 -14.55 -0.82
CA PRO A 11 -4.80 -14.09 0.24
C PRO A 11 -4.28 -12.85 0.97
N GLY A 12 -5.13 -11.84 1.13
CA GLY A 12 -4.86 -10.68 1.96
C GLY A 12 -3.93 -9.62 1.38
N ILE A 13 -3.43 -9.78 0.14
CA ILE A 13 -2.60 -8.75 -0.51
C ILE A 13 -3.39 -7.49 -0.87
N ASP A 14 -4.72 -7.60 -0.91
CA ASP A 14 -5.69 -6.57 -1.26
C ASP A 14 -6.43 -6.03 -0.02
N PHE A 15 -6.05 -6.43 1.19
CA PHE A 15 -6.75 -6.00 2.40
C PHE A 15 -6.21 -4.66 2.90
N SER A 16 -7.01 -3.60 2.73
CA SER A 16 -6.81 -2.29 3.36
C SER A 16 -8.09 -1.45 3.19
N ASP A 17 -8.11 -0.24 3.74
CA ASP A 17 -9.30 0.62 3.83
C ASP A 17 -9.88 1.04 2.48
N HIS A 18 -9.10 1.01 1.39
CA HIS A 18 -9.58 1.28 0.03
C HIS A 18 -10.80 0.42 -0.36
N LEU A 19 -10.93 -0.79 0.18
CA LEU A 19 -12.11 -1.65 -0.01
C LEU A 19 -13.41 -0.96 0.48
N ASN A 20 -13.34 -0.21 1.57
CA ASN A 20 -14.48 0.55 2.09
C ASN A 20 -14.89 1.68 1.14
N TYR A 21 -13.92 2.35 0.51
CA TYR A 21 -14.19 3.40 -0.49
C TYR A 21 -14.85 2.82 -1.75
N TRP A 22 -14.32 1.71 -2.26
CA TRP A 22 -14.90 1.00 -3.40
C TRP A 22 -16.34 0.55 -3.13
N LYS A 23 -16.65 0.10 -1.90
CA LYS A 23 -18.01 -0.28 -1.50
C LYS A 23 -19.03 0.86 -1.69
N TYR A 24 -18.60 2.11 -1.54
CA TYR A 24 -19.46 3.29 -1.72
C TYR A 24 -19.28 3.98 -3.08
N GLY A 25 -18.58 3.33 -4.03
CA GLY A 25 -18.40 3.84 -5.39
C GLY A 25 -17.37 4.95 -5.53
N TYR A 26 -16.51 5.17 -4.51
CA TYR A 26 -15.41 6.12 -4.61
C TYR A 26 -14.19 5.46 -5.25
N ASP A 27 -13.51 6.21 -6.13
CA ASP A 27 -12.20 5.81 -6.63
C ASP A 27 -11.17 5.87 -5.50
N ALA A 28 -10.48 4.75 -5.31
CA ALA A 28 -9.43 4.62 -4.30
C ALA A 28 -8.33 3.69 -4.81
N VAL A 29 -7.09 3.94 -4.36
CA VAL A 29 -5.92 3.15 -4.70
C VAL A 29 -5.15 2.79 -3.44
N MET A 30 -4.64 1.56 -3.38
CA MET A 30 -3.70 1.13 -2.35
C MET A 30 -2.32 0.97 -2.96
N ILE A 31 -1.32 1.58 -2.31
CA ILE A 31 0.10 1.41 -2.65
C ILE A 31 0.74 0.62 -1.52
N THR A 32 1.15 -0.61 -1.80
CA THR A 32 1.73 -1.50 -0.78
C THR A 32 2.74 -2.46 -1.39
N ASN A 33 3.72 -2.85 -0.59
CA ASN A 33 4.68 -3.90 -0.92
C ASN A 33 4.17 -5.25 -0.41
N THR A 34 3.04 -5.75 -0.93
CA THR A 34 2.40 -7.05 -0.58
C THR A 34 1.66 -7.14 0.77
N ALA A 35 1.13 -6.03 1.29
CA ALA A 35 0.31 -5.99 2.51
C ALA A 35 0.93 -6.75 3.70
N PHE A 36 0.34 -7.85 4.15
CA PHE A 36 0.82 -8.65 5.28
C PHE A 36 2.21 -9.26 5.07
N TYR A 37 2.60 -9.52 3.82
CA TYR A 37 3.87 -10.19 3.51
C TYR A 37 5.06 -9.22 3.43
N ARG A 38 4.81 -7.91 3.55
CA ARG A 38 5.84 -6.86 3.42
C ARG A 38 6.93 -6.92 4.49
N ASN A 39 6.55 -7.35 5.69
CA ASN A 39 7.40 -7.30 6.88
C ASN A 39 7.25 -8.59 7.67
N LYS A 40 8.36 -9.30 7.88
CA LYS A 40 8.40 -10.52 8.71
C LYS A 40 8.10 -10.24 10.18
N ASN A 41 8.27 -8.99 10.62
CA ASN A 41 7.99 -8.53 11.98
C ASN A 41 6.58 -7.95 12.14
N TYR A 42 5.71 -8.05 11.13
CA TYR A 42 4.39 -7.42 11.19
C TYR A 42 3.59 -7.90 12.42
N HIS A 43 3.04 -6.95 13.18
CA HIS A 43 2.33 -7.18 14.46
C HIS A 43 3.18 -7.79 15.59
N GLU A 44 4.51 -7.76 15.46
CA GLU A 44 5.43 -8.17 16.51
C GLU A 44 6.13 -6.95 17.14
N PRO A 45 6.62 -7.05 18.39
CA PRO A 45 7.42 -5.99 19.02
C PRO A 45 8.71 -5.65 18.26
N THR A 46 9.15 -6.52 17.35
CA THR A 46 10.30 -6.31 16.46
C THR A 46 9.98 -5.48 15.22
N ASP A 47 8.74 -5.01 15.05
CA ASP A 47 8.36 -4.02 14.02
C ASP A 47 8.87 -2.64 14.43
N THR A 48 10.19 -2.43 14.32
CA THR A 48 10.87 -1.23 14.79
C THR A 48 11.37 -0.35 13.65
N PRO A 49 11.59 0.97 13.88
CA PRO A 49 12.09 1.90 12.87
C PRO A 49 13.38 1.46 12.17
N GLU A 50 14.23 0.70 12.85
CA GLU A 50 15.52 0.20 12.34
C GLU A 50 15.35 -0.87 11.26
N THR A 51 14.16 -1.48 11.16
CA THR A 51 13.86 -2.51 10.15
C THR A 51 13.34 -1.92 8.84
N LEU A 52 13.14 -0.60 8.77
CA LEU A 52 12.57 0.11 7.64
C LEU A 52 13.61 0.52 6.59
N ASP A 53 13.22 0.46 5.32
CA ASP A 53 13.98 0.96 4.17
C ASP A 53 13.49 2.38 3.82
N TYR A 54 14.14 3.39 4.43
CA TYR A 54 13.73 4.79 4.27
C TYR A 54 13.94 5.34 2.86
N GLU A 55 14.93 4.83 2.12
CA GLU A 55 15.17 5.26 0.75
C GLU A 55 13.99 4.88 -0.15
N ARG A 56 13.52 3.63 -0.07
CA ARG A 56 12.32 3.20 -0.80
C ARG A 56 11.05 3.89 -0.31
N MET A 57 10.92 4.14 1.00
CA MET A 57 9.78 4.88 1.53
C MET A 57 9.72 6.31 1.00
N ALA A 58 10.87 6.99 0.88
CA ALA A 58 10.94 8.33 0.29
C ALA A 58 10.45 8.34 -1.16
N GLN A 59 10.85 7.35 -1.97
CA GLN A 59 10.39 7.21 -3.35
C GLN A 59 8.86 7.05 -3.46
N VAL A 60 8.23 6.33 -2.53
CA VAL A 60 6.77 6.23 -2.47
C VAL A 60 6.13 7.59 -2.20
N VAL A 61 6.68 8.37 -1.27
CA VAL A 61 6.19 9.72 -0.95
C VAL A 61 6.30 10.64 -2.16
N GLU A 62 7.46 10.66 -2.83
CA GLU A 62 7.69 11.45 -4.04
C GLU A 62 6.72 11.07 -5.16
N GLY A 63 6.52 9.77 -5.40
CA GLY A 63 5.59 9.27 -6.41
C GLY A 63 4.14 9.64 -6.13
N VAL A 64 3.69 9.51 -4.86
CA VAL A 64 2.33 9.91 -4.45
C VAL A 64 2.15 11.42 -4.60
N TYR A 65 3.12 12.21 -4.16
CA TYR A 65 3.08 13.67 -4.30
C TYR A 65 2.96 14.07 -5.77
N PHE A 66 3.80 13.51 -6.64
CA PHE A 66 3.74 13.76 -8.07
C PHE A 66 2.38 13.38 -8.65
N ALA A 67 1.84 12.21 -8.30
CA ALA A 67 0.54 11.76 -8.79
C ALA A 67 -0.58 12.72 -8.37
N VAL A 68 -0.68 13.06 -7.08
CA VAL A 68 -1.73 13.95 -6.54
C VAL A 68 -1.68 15.34 -7.17
N THR A 69 -0.48 15.87 -7.41
CA THR A 69 -0.31 17.22 -7.98
C THR A 69 -0.51 17.28 -9.50
N ASN A 70 -0.55 16.13 -10.19
CA ASN A 70 -0.70 16.05 -11.64
C ASN A 70 -1.96 15.27 -12.09
N LEU A 71 -2.75 14.75 -11.16
CA LEU A 71 -4.06 14.15 -11.42
C LEU A 71 -4.99 15.25 -11.97
N LYS A 72 -5.59 14.98 -13.14
CA LYS A 72 -6.55 15.87 -13.81
C LYS A 72 -7.98 15.52 -13.45
#